data_AF-A0A7X7X988-F1
#
_entry.id   AF-A0A7X7X988-F1
#
_cell.length_a   1.000
_cell.length_b   1.000
_cell.length_c   1.000
_cell.angle_alpha   90.00
_cell.angle_beta   90.00
_cell.angle_gamma   90.00
#
_symmetry.space_group_name_H-M   'P 1'
#
loop_
_entity.id
_entity.type
_entity.pdbx_description
1 polymer ?
#
loop_
_entity_poly.entity_id
_entity_poly.type
_entity_poly.pdbx_seq_one_letter_code
_entity_poly.pdbx_strand_id
1 'polypeptide(L)' 'MIRGGSWNNNATNTRVANRNNNTPTNTNNNLGFRITVRLNVEMPGV' A
#
# COMPACT_ATOMS: atom_id res chain seq x y z
N MET A 1 -0.10 -0.23 -7.75
CA MET A 1 -0.74 -1.29 -6.93
C MET A 1 -0.95 -0.76 -5.52
N ILE A 2 -2.17 -0.83 -4.98
CA ILE A 2 -2.56 -0.21 -3.71
C ILE A 2 -2.92 -1.27 -2.67
N ARG A 3 -2.68 -0.98 -1.37
CA ARG A 3 -2.80 -1.91 -0.24
C ARG A 3 -3.55 -1.28 0.93
N GLY A 4 -4.07 -2.12 1.83
CA GLY A 4 -4.63 -1.71 3.12
C GLY A 4 -6.12 -1.36 3.11
N GLY A 5 -6.70 -1.08 1.93
CA GLY A 5 -8.09 -0.67 1.79
C GLY A 5 -8.34 0.78 2.26
N SER A 6 -9.58 1.23 2.11
CA SER A 6 -10.08 2.54 2.54
C SER A 6 -11.35 2.39 3.38
N TRP A 7 -11.83 3.49 3.97
CA TRP A 7 -13.01 3.51 4.83
C TRP A 7 -14.28 2.95 4.15
N ASN A 8 -14.37 3.02 2.82
CA ASN A 8 -15.50 2.52 2.02
C ASN A 8 -15.28 1.10 1.47
N ASN A 9 -14.36 0.32 2.06
CA ASN A 9 -14.13 -1.06 1.64
C ASN A 9 -14.75 -2.08 2.60
N ASN A 10 -15.36 -3.13 2.02
CA ASN A 10 -15.79 -4.31 2.77
C ASN A 10 -14.60 -5.05 3.38
N ALA A 11 -14.82 -5.77 4.48
CA ALA A 11 -13.77 -6.49 5.23
C ALA A 11 -12.93 -7.46 4.36
N THR A 12 -13.54 -8.08 3.35
CA THR A 12 -12.84 -8.94 2.38
C THR A 12 -11.74 -8.17 1.63
N ASN A 13 -11.96 -6.89 1.35
CA ASN A 13 -11.07 -6.05 0.56
C ASN A 13 -9.93 -5.42 1.39
N THR A 14 -9.99 -5.47 2.72
CA THR A 14 -8.96 -4.91 3.61
C THR A 14 -7.92 -5.94 4.06
N ARG A 15 -7.98 -7.18 3.57
CA ARG A 15 -6.96 -8.21 3.84
C ARG A 15 -5.58 -7.79 3.31
N VAL A 16 -4.53 -8.14 4.05
CA VAL A 16 -3.12 -7.87 3.69
C VAL A 16 -2.75 -8.42 2.29
N ALA A 17 -3.32 -9.57 1.93
CA ALA A 17 -3.10 -10.23 0.65
C ALA A 17 -3.81 -9.53 -0.53
N ASN A 18 -4.76 -8.64 -0.29
CA ASN A 18 -5.51 -8.00 -1.36
C ASN A 18 -4.64 -7.03 -2.18
N ARG A 19 -4.82 -7.07 -3.49
CA ARG A 19 -4.01 -6.39 -4.50
C ARG A 19 -4.89 -5.48 -5.37
N ASN A 20 -5.14 -4.25 -4.93
CA ASN A 20 -6.00 -3.35 -5.68
C ASN A 20 -5.28 -2.82 -6.94
N ASN A 21 -5.94 -2.97 -8.10
CA ASN A 21 -5.41 -2.67 -9.44
C ASN A 21 -6.00 -1.39 -10.07
N ASN A 22 -6.42 -0.44 -9.23
CA ASN A 22 -6.84 0.89 -9.70
C ASN A 22 -5.76 1.58 -10.56
N THR A 23 -6.20 2.30 -11.59
CA THR A 23 -5.30 3.05 -12.46
C THR A 23 -4.61 4.18 -11.70
N PRO A 24 -3.36 4.54 -12.04
CA PRO A 24 -2.63 5.62 -11.36
C PRO A 24 -3.30 6.98 -11.44
N THR A 25 -4.13 7.22 -12.47
CA THR A 25 -4.86 8.47 -12.69
C THR A 25 -6.20 8.54 -11.96
N ASN A 26 -6.60 7.49 -11.26
CA ASN A 26 -7.90 7.42 -10.61
C ASN A 26 -7.89 8.20 -9.28
N THR A 27 -8.63 9.30 -9.23
CA THR A 27 -8.79 10.15 -8.03
C THR A 27 -10.05 9.83 -7.21
N ASN A 28 -10.93 8.95 -7.69
CA ASN A 28 -12.26 8.69 -7.12
C ASN A 28 -12.32 7.47 -6.16
N ASN A 29 -11.18 6.91 -5.76
CA ASN A 29 -11.13 5.66 -4.98
C ASN A 29 -10.60 5.80 -3.55
N ASN A 30 -10.62 7.02 -3.00
CA ASN A 30 -10.11 7.33 -1.65
C ASN A 30 -8.68 6.81 -1.43
N LEU A 31 -7.80 7.11 -2.40
CA LEU A 31 -6.40 6.69 -2.38
C LEU A 31 -5.57 7.62 -1.50
N GLY A 32 -4.55 7.06 -0.84
CA GLY A 32 -3.56 7.81 -0.05
C GLY A 32 -2.15 7.24 -0.24
N PHE A 33 -1.16 7.88 0.38
CA PHE A 33 0.24 7.43 0.33
C PHE A 33 0.78 7.15 1.74
N ARG A 34 1.69 6.17 1.83
CA ARG A 34 2.46 5.88 3.03
C ARG A 34 3.93 5.99 2.67
N ILE A 35 4.64 6.89 3.34
CA ILE A 35 6.07 7.09 3.13
C ILE A 35 6.82 5.88 3.70
N THR A 36 7.86 5.46 3.00
CA THR A 36 8.85 4.49 3.50
C THR A 36 10.23 5.11 3.41
N VAL A 37 11.11 4.71 4.32
CA VAL A 37 12.53 5.07 4.26
C VAL A 37 13.34 3.87 3.83
N ARG A 38 14.48 4.12 3.20
CA ARG A 38 15.53 3.10 3.06
C ARG A 38 16.20 2.99 4.43
N LEU A 39 16.36 1.77 4.93
CA LEU A 39 17.25 1.53 6.07
C LEU A 39 18.64 1.26 5.50
N ASN A 40 19.62 2.10 5.82
CA ASN A 40 21.03 1.81 5.57
C ASN A 40 21.48 0.82 6.65
N VAL A 41 21.39 -0.48 6.35
CA VAL A 41 21.96 -1.52 7.20
C VAL A 41 23.38 -1.77 6.71
N GLU A 42 24.37 -1.24 7.42
CA GLU A 42 25.72 -1.80 7.33
C GLU A 42 25.65 -3.19 7.94
N MET A 43 25.88 -4.22 7.12
CA MET A 43 26.03 -5.58 7.64
C MET A 43 27.43 -5.68 8.24
N PRO A 44 27.60 -5.84 9.56
CA PRO A 44 28.91 -6.06 10.11
C PRO A 44 29.42 -7.44 9.65
N GLY A 45 30.42 -7.43 8.76
CA GLY A 45 31.14 -8.65 8.35
C GLY A 45 30.76 -9.29 7.01
N VAL A 46 30.10 -8.57 6.09
CA VAL A 46 30.13 -8.87 4.64
C VAL A 46 31.06 -7.88 3.94
#